data_AF-A0A929YGQ6-F1
#
_entry.id   AF-A0A929YGQ6-F1
#
_cell.length_a   1.000
_cell.length_b   1.000
_cell.length_c   1.000
_cell.angle_alpha   90.00
_cell.angle_beta   90.00
_cell.angle_gamma   90.00
#
_symmetry.space_group_name_H-M   'P 1'
#
loop_
_entity.id
_entity.type
_entity.pdbx_description
1 polymer ?
#
loop_
_entity_poly.entity_id
_entity_poly.type
_entity_poly.pdbx_seq_one_letter_code
_entity_poly.pdbx_strand_id
1 'polypeptide(L)'
;RLYDTKRQKIQIGDRIIFTNRDNSEQTVTAEVVGLLRYATFRDLFSHNNPRKFGGDNVEWLENQISEFYSIEDQKIYGVIGIEFRVCR
;
A
#
# COMPACT_ATOMS: atom_id res chain seq x y z
N ARG A 1 1.36 -1.42 -2.37
CA ARG A 1 2.83 -1.60 -2.50
C ARG A 1 3.06 -2.87 -3.32
N LEU A 2 4.27 -3.10 -3.87
CA LEU A 2 4.59 -4.43 -4.39
C LEU A 2 4.54 -5.47 -3.27
N TYR A 3 4.17 -6.71 -3.61
CA TYR A 3 4.18 -7.84 -2.69
C TYR A 3 5.58 -8.49 -2.65
N ASP A 4 6.57 -7.64 -2.41
CA ASP A 4 8.00 -7.97 -2.31
C ASP A 4 8.33 -8.78 -1.04
N THR A 5 9.55 -9.31 -0.94
CA THR A 5 10.02 -10.14 0.20
C THR A 5 9.89 -9.46 1.55
N LYS A 6 9.89 -8.12 1.59
CA LYS A 6 9.68 -7.35 2.82
C LYS A 6 8.19 -7.31 3.19
N ARG A 7 7.30 -7.07 2.23
CA ARG A 7 5.85 -6.97 2.47
C ARG A 7 5.18 -8.33 2.61
N GLN A 8 5.78 -9.41 2.09
CA GLN A 8 5.36 -10.79 2.32
C GLN A 8 5.36 -11.21 3.79
N LYS A 9 6.16 -10.52 4.62
CA LYS A 9 6.26 -10.81 6.06
C LYS A 9 5.11 -10.21 6.87
N ILE A 10 4.40 -9.22 6.33
CA ILE A 10 3.33 -8.51 7.05
C ILE A 10 2.13 -9.42 7.25
N GLN A 11 1.66 -9.52 8.48
CA GLN A 11 0.45 -10.26 8.88
C GLN A 11 -0.61 -9.31 9.44
N ILE A 12 -1.87 -9.78 9.44
CA ILE A 12 -2.94 -9.11 10.17
C ILE A 12 -2.61 -9.15 11.67
N GLY A 13 -2.77 -8.03 12.37
CA GLY A 13 -2.38 -7.82 13.76
C GLY A 13 -0.98 -7.25 13.96
N ASP A 14 -0.16 -7.19 12.91
CA ASP A 14 1.16 -6.53 13.00
C ASP A 14 1.02 -5.03 13.25
N ARG A 15 2.02 -4.45 13.92
CA ARG A 15 2.14 -3.00 14.10
C ARG A 15 3.16 -2.42 13.13
N ILE A 16 2.74 -1.41 12.37
CA ILE A 16 3.60 -0.62 11.48
C ILE A 16 3.83 0.73 12.13
N ILE A 17 5.10 1.12 12.28
CA ILE A 17 5.49 2.46 12.74
C ILE A 17 5.81 3.29 11.49
N PHE A 18 5.02 4.32 11.27
CA PHE A 18 5.30 5.35 10.28
C PHE A 18 6.12 6.46 10.93
N THR A 19 7.24 6.83 10.32
CA THR A 19 8.12 7.89 10.80
C THR A 19 8.11 9.04 9.80
N ASN A 20 7.95 10.26 10.29
CA ASN A 20 8.08 11.45 9.44
C ASN A 20 9.53 11.56 8.94
N ARG A 21 9.69 11.80 7.64
CA ARG A 21 11.01 11.92 7.01
C ARG A 21 11.75 13.21 7.42
N ASP A 22 11.01 14.27 7.70
CA ASP A 22 11.58 15.58 8.07
C ASP A 22 11.84 15.70 9.57
N ASN A 23 11.16 14.88 10.39
CA ASN A 23 11.35 14.81 11.84
C ASN A 23 11.18 13.37 12.33
N SER A 24 12.28 12.68 12.62
CA SER A 24 12.27 11.27 13.05
C SER A 24 11.65 11.04 14.42
N GLU A 25 11.49 12.07 15.25
CA GLU A 25 10.80 11.98 16.54
C GLU A 25 9.28 11.86 16.37
N GLN A 26 8.74 12.32 15.24
CA GLN A 26 7.32 12.21 14.92
C GLN A 26 7.02 10.85 14.31
N THR A 27 6.33 10.02 15.09
CA THR A 27 5.91 8.69 14.66
C THR A 27 4.42 8.46 14.87
N VAL A 28 3.83 7.63 14.01
CA VAL A 28 2.46 7.14 14.15
C VAL A 28 2.50 5.63 14.08
N THR A 29 1.91 4.96 15.07
CA THR A 29 1.75 3.50 15.06
C THR A 29 0.39 3.14 14.49
N ALA A 30 0.35 2.13 13.63
CA ALA A 30 -0.90 1.57 13.11
C ALA A 30 -0.89 0.05 13.18
N GLU A 31 -2.07 -0.52 13.40
CA GLU A 31 -2.31 -1.97 13.39
C GLU A 31 -2.83 -2.39 12.02
N VAL A 32 -2.26 -3.45 11.44
CA VAL A 32 -2.72 -4.04 10.18
C VAL A 32 -4.03 -4.80 10.43
N VAL A 33 -5.11 -4.38 9.78
CA VAL A 33 -6.44 -4.97 9.94
C VAL A 33 -6.94 -5.68 8.67
N GLY A 34 -6.24 -5.52 7.55
CA GLY A 34 -6.60 -6.20 6.30
C GLY A 34 -5.44 -6.22 5.31
N LEU A 35 -5.38 -7.29 4.51
CA LEU A 35 -4.41 -7.46 3.44
C LEU A 35 -5.13 -7.87 2.16
N LEU A 36 -4.91 -7.12 1.08
CA LEU A 36 -5.55 -7.30 -0.21
C LEU A 36 -4.48 -7.61 -1.26
N ARG A 37 -4.54 -8.77 -1.92
CA ARG A 37 -3.55 -9.17 -2.93
C ARG A 37 -4.13 -9.12 -4.33
N TYR A 38 -3.38 -8.53 -5.26
CA TYR A 38 -3.75 -8.37 -6.66
C TYR A 38 -2.54 -8.55 -7.58
N ALA A 39 -2.79 -8.78 -8.86
CA ALA A 39 -1.73 -8.87 -9.86
C ALA A 39 -1.14 -7.48 -10.17
N THR A 40 -1.98 -6.47 -10.32
CA THR A 40 -1.55 -5.10 -10.66
C THR A 40 -2.15 -4.05 -9.72
N PHE A 41 -1.57 -2.84 -9.73
CA PHE A 41 -2.15 -1.70 -9.01
C PHE A 41 -3.48 -1.28 -9.61
N ARG A 42 -3.64 -1.37 -10.94
CA ARG A 42 -4.91 -1.10 -11.62
C ARG A 42 -6.02 -1.99 -11.08
N ASP A 43 -5.76 -3.29 -10.90
CA ASP A 43 -6.72 -4.22 -10.31
C ASP A 43 -7.07 -3.83 -8.87
N LEU A 44 -6.05 -3.52 -8.04
CA LEU A 44 -6.27 -3.09 -6.66
C LEU A 44 -7.18 -1.86 -6.61
N PHE A 45 -6.92 -0.85 -7.44
CA PHE A 45 -7.69 0.39 -7.43
C PHE A 45 -9.07 0.24 -8.07
N SER A 46 -9.24 -0.63 -9.08
CA SER A 46 -10.53 -0.84 -9.74
C SER A 46 -11.52 -1.64 -8.89
N HIS A 47 -11.03 -2.56 -8.05
CA HIS A 47 -11.87 -3.36 -7.17
C HIS A 47 -12.16 -2.69 -5.81
N ASN A 48 -11.64 -1.49 -5.57
CA ASN A 48 -11.77 -0.79 -4.30
C ASN A 48 -12.08 0.70 -4.51
N ASN A 49 -12.48 1.42 -3.47
CA ASN A 49 -12.72 2.87 -3.59
C ASN A 49 -11.38 3.62 -3.72
N PRO A 50 -11.09 4.34 -4.83
CA PRO A 50 -9.86 5.12 -5.04
C PRO A 50 -9.53 6.08 -3.89
N ARG A 51 -10.56 6.64 -3.25
CA ARG A 51 -10.38 7.58 -2.13
C ARG A 51 -9.65 6.95 -0.94
N LYS A 52 -9.73 5.62 -0.75
CA LYS A 52 -8.95 4.91 0.28
C LYS A 52 -7.45 5.00 0.04
N PHE A 53 -7.01 5.24 -1.19
CA PHE A 53 -5.61 5.33 -1.59
C PHE A 53 -5.16 6.78 -1.81
N GLY A 54 -6.00 7.77 -1.46
CA GLY A 54 -5.68 9.19 -1.56
C GLY A 54 -5.81 9.76 -2.98
N GLY A 55 -6.53 9.10 -3.88
CA GLY A 55 -6.77 9.60 -5.24
C GLY A 55 -8.25 9.70 -5.59
N ASP A 56 -8.54 10.43 -6.67
CA ASP A 56 -9.91 10.66 -7.11
C ASP A 56 -10.45 9.58 -8.06
N ASN A 57 -9.60 8.98 -8.89
CA ASN A 57 -9.97 7.91 -9.82
C ASN A 57 -8.80 6.94 -10.05
N VAL A 58 -9.10 5.82 -10.71
CA VAL A 58 -8.16 4.71 -10.96
C VAL A 58 -7.01 5.16 -11.87
N GLU A 59 -7.31 5.84 -12.97
CA GLU A 59 -6.32 6.27 -13.95
C GLU A 59 -5.29 7.21 -13.34
N TRP A 60 -5.74 8.16 -12.51
CA TRP A 60 -4.86 9.08 -11.81
C TRP A 60 -3.94 8.34 -10.83
N LEU A 61 -4.50 7.43 -10.03
CA LEU A 61 -3.71 6.61 -9.09
C LEU A 61 -2.70 5.71 -9.82
N GLU A 62 -3.11 5.11 -10.94
CA GLU A 62 -2.26 4.26 -11.77
C GLU A 62 -1.09 5.06 -12.36
N ASN A 63 -1.36 6.26 -12.89
CA ASN A 63 -0.30 7.13 -13.41
C ASN A 63 0.69 7.54 -12.30
N GLN A 64 0.20 7.96 -11.13
CA GLN A 64 1.07 8.36 -10.01
C GLN A 64 1.92 7.19 -9.49
N ILE A 65 1.34 5.99 -9.37
CA ILE A 65 2.08 4.85 -8.83
C ILE A 65 3.10 4.29 -9.83
N SER A 66 2.90 4.51 -11.14
CA SER A 66 3.81 4.07 -12.20
C SER A 66 5.19 4.72 -12.14
N GLU A 67 5.31 5.90 -11.50
CA GLU A 67 6.59 6.56 -11.24
C GLU A 67 7.47 5.77 -10.26
N PHE A 68 6.87 4.88 -9.46
CA PHE A 68 7.57 4.11 -8.43
C PHE A 68 7.74 2.64 -8.78
N TYR A 69 6.79 2.05 -9.52
CA TYR A 69 6.75 0.61 -9.82
C TYR A 69 6.37 0.35 -11.27
N SER A 70 7.27 -0.30 -12.01
CA SER A 70 7.01 -0.72 -13.39
C SER A 70 5.90 -1.78 -13.47
N ILE A 71 5.29 -1.95 -14.65
CA ILE A 71 4.31 -3.03 -14.85
C ILE A 71 4.98 -4.40 -14.82
N GLU A 72 6.25 -4.49 -15.19
CA GLU A 72 7.09 -5.68 -15.10
C GLU A 72 7.28 -6.09 -13.64
N ASP A 73 7.62 -5.16 -12.76
CA ASP A 73 7.74 -5.43 -11.32
C ASP A 73 6.42 -5.89 -10.71
N GLN A 74 5.31 -5.28 -11.13
CA GLN A 74 3.97 -5.70 -10.69
C GLN A 74 3.70 -7.15 -11.10
N LYS A 75 4.07 -7.56 -12.32
CA LYS A 75 3.91 -8.95 -12.78
C LYS A 75 4.81 -9.94 -12.04
N ILE A 76 6.02 -9.53 -11.66
CA ILE A 76 6.97 -10.39 -10.94
C ILE A 76 6.53 -10.60 -9.48
N TYR A 77 6.21 -9.50 -8.79
CA TYR A 77 5.96 -9.54 -7.35
C TYR A 77 4.49 -9.62 -6.98
N GLY A 78 3.59 -9.17 -7.86
CA GLY A 78 2.23 -8.82 -7.49
C GLY A 78 2.16 -7.54 -6.64
N VAL A 79 0.94 -7.20 -6.21
CA VAL A 79 0.63 -6.00 -5.43
C VAL A 79 -0.11 -6.38 -4.15
N ILE A 80 0.19 -5.65 -3.08
CA ILE A 80 -0.51 -5.73 -1.80
C ILE A 80 -1.06 -4.36 -1.37
N GLY A 81 -2.37 -4.32 -1.15
CA GLY A 81 -3.05 -3.29 -0.36
C GLY A 81 -2.98 -3.66 1.12
N ILE A 82 -2.62 -2.70 1.97
CA ILE A 82 -2.50 -2.89 3.42
C ILE A 82 -3.50 -1.95 4.06
N GLU A 83 -4.56 -2.50 4.64
CA GLU A 83 -5.54 -1.75 5.42
C GLU A 83 -5.09 -1.74 6.87
N PHE A 84 -5.04 -0.56 7.47
CA PHE A 84 -4.58 -0.37 8.84
C PHE A 84 -5.46 0.63 9.59
N ARG A 85 -5.43 0.51 10.91
CA ARG A 85 -6.08 1.43 11.84
C ARG A 85 -5.01 2.10 12.69
N VAL A 86 -5.02 3.43 12.76
CA VAL A 86 -4.11 4.19 13.62
C VAL A 86 -4.36 3.81 15.07
N CYS A 87 -3.31 3.42 15.79
CA CYS A 87 -3.35 3.18 17.22
C CYS A 87 -3.50 4.53 17.93
N ARG A 88 -4.49 4.62 18.82
CA ARG A 88 -4.69 5.77 19.70
C ARG A 88 -3.92 5.58 21.00
#